data_AF-N1J962-F1
#
_entry.id   AF-N1J962-F1
#
_cell.length_a   1.000
_cell.length_b   1.000
_cell.length_c   1.000
_cell.angle_alpha   90.00
_cell.angle_beta   90.00
_cell.angle_gamma   90.00
#
_symmetry.space_group_name_H-M   'P 1'
#
loop_
_entity.id
_entity.type
_entity.pdbx_description
1 polymer ?
#
loop_
_entity_poly.entity_id
_entity_poly.type
_entity_poly.pdbx_seq_one_letter_code
_entity_poly.pdbx_strand_id
1 'polypeptide(L)' 'MHPHLHTKHNGACEEVMNALDECHARGFLWKAVGMCNDAKTAVNKCLREQRLERTKANREAAKAKNKEIREIWADIDANS' A
#
# COMPACT_ATOMS: atom_id res chain seq x y z
N MET A 1 13.25 9.08 -1.42
CA MET A 1 13.47 7.66 -1.12
C MET A 1 12.11 7.02 -1.03
N HIS A 2 11.86 6.02 -1.87
CA HIS A 2 10.65 5.20 -1.84
C HIS A 2 11.00 3.91 -1.08
N PRO A 3 10.08 3.30 -0.33
CA PRO A 3 10.29 1.97 0.25
C PRO A 3 10.65 0.97 -0.85
N HIS A 4 11.28 -0.16 -0.49
CA HIS A 4 11.63 -1.22 -1.44
C HIS A 4 10.43 -1.56 -2.35
N LEU A 5 10.56 -1.21 -3.63
CA LEU A 5 9.47 -1.20 -4.61
C LEU A 5 9.12 -2.60 -5.10
N HIS A 6 10.07 -3.54 -5.02
CA HIS A 6 9.92 -4.95 -5.41
C HIS A 6 9.21 -5.81 -4.36
N THR A 7 8.23 -5.26 -3.65
CA THR A 7 7.34 -6.12 -2.85
C THR A 7 6.20 -6.60 -3.75
N LYS A 8 5.77 -7.85 -3.56
CA LYS A 8 4.60 -8.44 -4.26
C LYS A 8 3.33 -7.57 -4.23
N HIS A 9 3.27 -6.61 -3.31
CA HIS A 9 2.13 -5.72 -3.08
C HIS A 9 2.13 -4.44 -3.94
N ASN A 10 3.24 -4.14 -4.62
CA ASN A 10 3.38 -2.88 -5.36
C ASN A 10 3.49 -3.08 -6.88
N GLY A 11 3.29 -4.30 -7.40
CA GLY A 11 3.38 -4.58 -8.83
C GLY A 11 2.44 -3.72 -9.68
N ALA A 12 1.26 -3.39 -9.17
CA ALA A 12 0.32 -2.50 -9.85
C ALA A 12 0.77 -1.02 -9.92
N CYS A 13 1.89 -0.65 -9.30
CA CYS A 13 2.49 0.68 -9.43
C CYS A 13 3.71 0.70 -10.35
N GLU A 14 4.01 -0.40 -11.04
CA GLU A 14 5.24 -0.55 -11.84
C GLU A 14 5.41 0.55 -12.90
N GLU A 15 4.35 0.90 -13.62
CA GLU A 15 4.38 1.94 -14.65
C GLU A 15 4.83 3.31 -14.10
N VAL A 16 4.20 3.77 -13.01
CA VAL A 16 4.55 5.07 -12.40
C VAL A 16 5.93 5.05 -11.73
N MET A 17 6.38 3.89 -11.28
CA MET A 17 7.73 3.72 -10.73
C MET A 17 8.79 3.79 -11.84
N ASN A 18 8.56 3.10 -12.96
CA ASN A 18 9.44 3.17 -14.13
C ASN A 18 9.54 4.60 -14.67
N ALA A 19 8.43 5.35 -14.70
CA ALA A 19 8.46 6.77 -15.10
C ALA A 19 9.32 7.64 -14.16
N LEU A 20 9.32 7.34 -12.85
CA LEU A 20 10.16 8.04 -11.89
C LEU A 20 11.64 7.65 -12.04
N ASP A 21 11.92 6.37 -12.33
CA ASP A 21 13.28 5.88 -12.54
C ASP A 21 13.89 6.43 -13.84
N GLU A 22 13.11 6.51 -14.93
CA GLU A 22 13.52 7.22 -16.14
C GLU A 22 13.80 8.70 -15.88
N CYS A 23 13.00 9.36 -15.03
CA CYS A 23 13.27 10.75 -14.66
C CYS A 23 14.57 10.88 -13.86
N HIS A 24 14.84 9.96 -12.93
CA HIS A 24 16.08 9.95 -12.17
C HIS A 24 17.30 9.61 -13.02
N ALA A 25 17.14 8.80 -14.07
CA ALA A 25 18.21 8.46 -15.02
C ALA A 25 18.76 9.68 -15.78
N ARG A 26 18.02 10.80 -15.80
CA ARG A 26 18.48 12.09 -16.37
C ARG A 26 19.62 12.75 -15.58
N GLY A 27 19.86 12.30 -14.35
CA GLY A 27 21.02 12.70 -13.56
C GLY A 27 20.69 13.25 -12.17
N PHE A 28 21.71 13.27 -11.31
CA PHE A 28 21.58 13.66 -9.91
C PHE A 28 21.04 15.09 -9.72
N LEU A 29 21.54 16.07 -10.48
CA LEU A 29 21.10 17.46 -10.37
C LEU A 29 19.62 17.62 -10.73
N TRP A 30 19.16 16.93 -11.78
CA TRP A 30 17.76 16.93 -12.21
C TRP A 30 16.82 16.46 -11.09
N LYS A 31 17.23 15.39 -10.40
CA LYS A 31 16.54 14.89 -9.21
C LYS A 31 16.62 15.86 -8.02
N ALA A 32 17.80 16.42 -7.76
CA ALA A 32 18.07 17.24 -6.57
C ALA A 32 17.28 18.55 -6.59
N VAL A 33 17.11 19.17 -7.76
CA VAL A 33 16.35 20.43 -7.91
C VAL A 33 14.84 20.21 -8.07
N GLY A 34 14.36 18.96 -7.98
CA GLY A 34 12.93 18.65 -7.93
C GLY A 34 12.24 18.46 -9.28
N MET A 35 12.98 18.32 -10.38
CA MET A 35 12.37 18.17 -11.72
C MET A 35 11.59 16.86 -11.93
N CYS A 36 11.66 15.92 -10.98
CA CYS A 36 10.91 14.67 -10.99
C CYS A 36 9.71 14.65 -10.03
N ASN A 37 9.28 15.80 -9.51
CA ASN A 37 8.24 15.86 -8.48
C ASN A 37 6.88 15.34 -8.96
N ASP A 38 6.52 15.52 -10.23
CA ASP A 38 5.26 15.02 -10.77
C ASP A 38 5.24 13.50 -10.82
N ALA A 39 6.28 12.88 -11.37
CA ALA A 39 6.45 11.42 -11.37
C ALA A 39 6.48 10.86 -9.95
N LYS A 40 7.18 11.53 -9.02
CA LYS A 40 7.19 11.17 -7.59
C LYS A 40 5.80 11.25 -6.98
N THR A 41 5.00 12.25 -7.35
CA THR A 41 3.62 12.41 -6.87
C THR A 41 2.73 11.29 -7.37
N ALA A 42 2.90 10.86 -8.63
CA ALA A 42 2.18 9.71 -9.18
C ALA A 42 2.49 8.41 -8.41
N VAL A 43 3.76 8.12 -8.14
CA VAL A 43 4.18 6.98 -7.32
C VAL A 43 3.54 7.04 -5.93
N ASN A 44 3.57 8.20 -5.27
CA ASN A 44 3.00 8.36 -3.94
C ASN A 44 1.49 8.13 -3.90
N LYS A 45 0.75 8.55 -4.94
CA LYS A 45 -0.69 8.30 -5.05
C LYS A 45 -0.97 6.80 -5.20
N CYS A 46 -0.28 6.15 -6.14
CA CYS A 46 -0.46 4.71 -6.36
C CYS A 46 -0.16 3.88 -5.11
N LEU A 47 1.00 4.10 -4.46
CA LEU A 47 1.36 3.34 -3.25
C LEU A 47 0.39 3.60 -2.09
N ARG A 48 -0.19 4.81 -2.03
CA ARG A 48 -1.23 5.12 -1.03
C ARG A 48 -2.52 4.35 -1.30
N GLU A 49 -2.95 4.27 -2.55
CA GLU A 49 -4.11 3.45 -2.94
C GLU A 49 -3.89 1.97 -2.59
N GLN A 50 -2.74 1.40 -2.94
CA GLN A 50 -2.40 0.02 -2.56
C GLN A 50 -2.44 -0.21 -1.05
N ARG A 51 -1.94 0.75 -0.27
CA ARG A 51 -2.01 0.70 1.20
C ARG A 51 -3.46 0.73 1.68
N LEU A 52 -4.32 1.55 1.09
CA LEU A 52 -5.73 1.65 1.46
C LEU A 52 -6.47 0.35 1.17
N GLU A 53 -6.27 -0.26 0.00
CA GLU A 53 -6.88 -1.53 -0.37
C GLU A 53 -6.48 -2.65 0.61
N ARG A 54 -5.18 -2.77 0.92
CA ARG A 54 -4.72 -3.73 1.95
C ARG A 54 -5.34 -3.45 3.31
N THR A 55 -5.42 -2.18 3.70
CA THR A 55 -5.99 -1.78 5.00
C THR A 55 -7.48 -2.13 5.06
N LYS A 56 -8.21 -1.97 3.96
CA LYS A 56 -9.61 -2.35 3.84
C LYS A 56 -9.79 -3.86 3.97
N ALA A 57 -9.04 -4.65 3.20
CA ALA A 57 -9.08 -6.11 3.26
C ALA A 57 -8.76 -6.64 4.67
N ASN A 58 -7.72 -6.10 5.32
CA ASN A 58 -7.36 -6.46 6.68
C ASN A 58 -8.47 -6.11 7.68
N ARG A 59 -9.11 -4.95 7.51
CA ARG A 59 -10.23 -4.53 8.37
C ARG A 59 -11.44 -5.43 8.20
N GLU A 60 -11.77 -5.85 6.98
CA GLU A 60 -12.87 -6.77 6.69
C GLU A 60 -12.60 -8.15 7.29
N ALA A 61 -11.39 -8.68 7.10
CA ALA A 61 -10.97 -9.95 7.70
C ALA A 61 -11.02 -9.90 9.24
N ALA A 62 -10.53 -8.82 9.85
CA ALA A 62 -10.59 -8.63 11.30
C ALA A 62 -12.05 -8.55 11.81
N LYS A 63 -12.95 -7.87 11.09
CA LYS A 63 -14.37 -7.83 11.43
C LYS A 63 -15.01 -9.21 11.42
N ALA A 64 -14.72 -10.01 10.38
CA ALA A 64 -15.23 -11.38 10.26
C ALA A 64 -14.72 -12.26 11.42
N LYS A 65 -13.42 -12.21 11.71
CA LYS A 65 -12.82 -12.96 12.82
C LYS A 65 -13.36 -12.54 14.19
N ASN A 66 -13.54 -11.24 14.41
CA ASN A 66 -14.13 -10.75 15.65
C ASN A 66 -15.59 -11.14 15.80
N LYS A 67 -16.35 -11.27 14.69
CA LYS A 67 -17.72 -11.78 14.72
C LYS A 67 -17.76 -13.25 15.14
N GLU A 68 -16.96 -14.09 14.48
CA GLU A 68 -16.82 -15.52 14.79
C GLU A 68 -16.44 -15.75 16.26
N ILE A 69 -15.42 -15.02 16.74
CA ILE A 69 -14.98 -15.12 18.15
C ILE A 69 -16.11 -14.73 19.11
N ARG A 70 -16.86 -13.65 18.84
CA ARG A 70 -17.99 -13.25 19.69
C ARG A 70 -19.11 -14.28 19.72
N GLU A 71 -19.42 -14.90 18.58
CA GLU A 71 -20.43 -15.96 18.50
C GLU A 71 -20.01 -17.18 19.33
N ILE A 72 -18.73 -17.58 19.25
CA ILE A 72 -18.17 -18.67 20.06
C ILE A 72 -18.27 -18.35 21.55
N TRP A 73 -17.85 -17.15 21.99
CA TRP A 73 -17.95 -16.78 23.41
C TRP A 73 -19.39 -16.73 23.90
N ALA A 74 -20.33 -16.21 23.09
CA ALA A 74 -21.74 -16.18 23.46
C ALA A 74 -22.35 -17.58 23.62
N ASP A 75 -21.93 -18.54 22.79
CA ASP A 75 -22.36 -19.95 22.91
C ASP A 75 -21.77 -20.60 24.17
N ILE A 76 -20.50 -20.34 24.49
CA ILE A 76 -19.88 -20.82 25.73
C ILE A 76 -20.63 -20.28 26.95
N ASP A 77 -20.90 -18.97 27.01
CA ASP A 77 -21.59 -18.34 28.13
C ASP A 77 -23.05 -18.85 28.30
N ALA A 78 -23.70 -19.25 27.20
CA ALA A 78 -25.07 -19.77 27.23
C ALA A 78 -25.16 -21.25 27.65
N ASN A 79 -24.09 -22.03 27.46
CA ASN A 79 -24.06 -23.47 27.74
C ASN A 79 -23.15 -23.86 28.94
N SER A 80 -22.57 -22.87 29.63
CA SER A 80 -21.74 -23.06 30.84
C SER A 80 -22.54 -23.00 32.14
#